data_AF-A0A2D6C434-F1
#
_entry.id   AF-A0A2D6C434-F1
#
_cell.length_a   1.000
_cell.length_b   1.000
_cell.length_c   1.000
_cell.angle_alpha   90.00
_cell.angle_beta   90.00
_cell.angle_gamma   90.00
#
_symmetry.space_group_name_H-M   'P 1'
#
loop_
_entity.id
_entity.type
_entity.pdbx_description
1 polymer ?
#
loop_
_entity_poly.entity_id
_entity_poly.type
_entity_poly.pdbx_seq_one_letter_code
_entity_poly.pdbx_strand_id
1 'polypeptide(L)' 'MLAFLLVPAVSLAHSAKEHEELLCAGFDAIEWRNEDGTGTDCLNTQYAVEVDYTYKWAEGVGQAL' A
#
# COMPACT_ATOMS: atom_id res chain seq x y z
N MET A 1 -43.74 -0.83 -2.14
CA MET A 1 -42.46 -1.56 -1.97
C MET A 1 -41.34 -0.80 -2.67
N LEU A 2 -40.88 0.33 -2.11
CA LEU A 2 -39.84 1.18 -2.74
C LEU A 2 -38.93 1.85 -1.68
N ALA A 3 -38.77 1.24 -0.51
CA ALA A 3 -37.97 1.80 0.59
C ALA A 3 -36.57 1.19 0.72
N PHE A 4 -36.24 0.17 -0.08
CA PHE A 4 -34.98 -0.59 0.05
C PHE A 4 -33.80 -0.03 -0.77
N LEU A 5 -34.00 1.02 -1.56
CA LEU A 5 -32.99 1.56 -2.49
C LEU A 5 -32.11 2.68 -1.91
N LEU A 6 -32.24 3.00 -0.62
CA LEU A 6 -31.48 4.07 0.04
C LEU A 6 -30.42 3.55 1.02
N VAL A 7 -30.11 2.25 1.01
CA VAL A 7 -28.98 1.75 1.81
C VAL A 7 -27.70 2.17 1.09
N PRO A 8 -26.90 3.09 1.64
CA PRO A 8 -25.62 3.42 1.03
C PRO A 8 -24.79 2.15 0.99
N ALA A 9 -24.25 1.81 -0.18
CA ALA A 9 -23.25 0.77 -0.27
C ALA A 9 -22.08 1.18 0.63
N VAL A 10 -21.85 0.44 1.70
CA VAL A 10 -20.67 0.63 2.53
C VAL A 10 -19.47 0.33 1.64
N SER A 11 -18.70 1.37 1.32
CA SER A 11 -17.47 1.20 0.56
C SER A 11 -16.44 0.54 1.46
N LEU A 12 -16.03 -0.68 1.12
CA LEU A 12 -14.88 -1.37 1.71
C LEU A 12 -13.59 -0.88 1.04
N ALA A 13 -13.39 0.44 0.99
CA ALA A 13 -12.16 0.99 0.47
C ALA A 13 -11.04 0.71 1.48
N HIS A 14 -10.12 -0.20 1.14
CA HIS A 14 -8.91 -0.40 1.91
C HIS A 14 -8.01 0.83 1.78
N SER A 15 -7.29 1.13 2.86
CA SER A 15 -6.33 2.23 2.82
C SER A 15 -5.07 1.84 2.05
N ALA A 16 -4.38 2.82 1.47
CA ALA A 16 -3.05 2.62 0.88
C ALA A 16 -2.08 1.91 1.85
N LYS A 17 -2.16 2.30 3.13
CA LYS A 17 -1.35 1.73 4.21
C LYS A 17 -1.65 0.26 4.46
N GLU A 18 -2.92 -0.13 4.45
CA GLU A 18 -3.31 -1.52 4.64
C GLU A 18 -2.79 -2.43 3.51
N HIS A 19 -2.75 -1.92 2.28
CA HIS A 19 -2.18 -2.66 1.15
C HIS A 19 -0.66 -2.77 1.25
N GLU A 20 0.03 -1.70 1.67
CA GLU A 20 1.47 -1.71 1.98
C GLU A 20 1.79 -2.76 3.07
N GLU A 21 1.03 -2.77 4.16
CA GLU A 21 1.18 -3.74 5.26
C GLU A 21 1.00 -5.19 4.79
N LEU A 22 0.02 -5.46 3.92
CA LEU A 22 -0.19 -6.79 3.35
C LEU A 22 0.94 -7.21 2.40
N LEU A 23 1.44 -6.28 1.58
CA LEU A 23 2.54 -6.54 0.65
C LEU A 23 3.84 -6.83 1.40
N CYS A 24 4.09 -6.08 2.48
CA CYS A 24 5.30 -6.18 3.29
C CYS A 24 5.24 -7.30 4.34
N ALA A 25 4.16 -8.08 4.39
CA ALA A 25 4.03 -9.19 5.31
C ALA A 25 5.16 -10.23 5.11
N GLY A 26 5.98 -10.42 6.14
CA GLY A 26 7.10 -11.37 6.12
C GLY A 26 8.44 -10.80 5.63
N PHE A 27 8.53 -9.49 5.41
CA PHE A 27 9.81 -8.81 5.18
C PHE A 27 10.61 -8.64 6.48
N ASP A 28 11.92 -8.44 6.34
CA ASP A 28 12.84 -8.37 7.48
C ASP A 28 12.81 -6.99 8.16
N ALA A 29 12.58 -5.93 7.38
CA ALA A 29 12.43 -4.56 7.87
C ALA A 29 11.25 -3.86 7.20
N ILE A 30 10.60 -2.98 7.97
CA ILE A 30 9.45 -2.16 7.58
C ILE A 30 9.81 -0.69 7.83
N GLU A 31 9.44 0.20 6.92
CA GLU A 31 9.74 1.65 6.95
C GLU A 31 11.23 1.94 7.19
N TRP A 32 12.08 1.35 6.34
CA TRP A 32 13.52 1.46 6.43
C TRP A 32 14.05 2.74 5.78
N ARG A 33 15.01 3.41 6.44
CA ARG A 33 15.76 4.53 5.89
C ARG A 33 17.10 4.02 5.33
N ASN A 34 17.27 4.13 4.02
CA ASN A 34 18.52 3.73 3.36
C ASN A 34 19.69 4.65 3.73
N GLU A 35 20.92 4.18 3.51
CA GLU A 35 22.15 4.93 3.81
C GLU A 35 22.25 6.24 3.00
N ASP A 36 21.69 6.25 1.78
CA ASP A 36 21.60 7.43 0.92
C ASP A 36 20.46 8.40 1.32
N GLY A 37 19.69 8.04 2.35
CA GLY A 37 18.55 8.81 2.83
C GLY A 37 17.25 8.58 2.05
N THR A 38 17.18 7.66 1.11
CA THR A 38 15.89 7.26 0.52
C THR A 38 15.06 6.42 1.50
N GLY A 39 13.76 6.32 1.22
CA GLY A 39 12.83 5.49 2.00
C GLY A 39 12.59 4.15 1.31
N THR A 40 12.35 3.10 2.10
CA THR A 40 11.93 1.79 1.61
C THR A 40 10.85 1.27 2.56
N ASP A 41 9.66 1.01 2.05
CA ASP A 41 8.52 0.59 2.86
C ASP A 41 8.75 -0.80 3.45
N CYS A 42 9.38 -1.71 2.69
CA CYS A 42 9.89 -2.94 3.25
C CYS A 42 11.11 -3.51 2.53
N LEU A 43 12.00 -4.12 3.32
CA LEU A 43 13.28 -4.66 2.88
C LEU A 43 13.46 -6.11 3.33
N ASN A 44 13.95 -6.96 2.42
CA ASN A 44 14.47 -8.28 2.74
C ASN A 44 15.75 -8.56 1.96
N THR A 45 16.31 -9.76 2.09
CA THR A 45 17.57 -10.11 1.41
C THR A 45 17.54 -10.04 -0.13
N GLN A 46 16.36 -9.98 -0.75
CA GLN A 46 16.17 -10.02 -2.21
C GLN A 46 15.58 -8.74 -2.78
N TYR A 47 14.77 -7.99 -2.02
CA TYR A 47 13.99 -6.87 -2.52
C TYR A 47 13.99 -5.70 -1.56
N ALA A 48 14.13 -4.50 -2.11
CA ALA A 48 13.74 -3.23 -1.47
C ALA A 48 12.48 -2.70 -2.15
N VAL A 49 11.36 -2.64 -1.42
CA VAL A 49 10.03 -2.27 -1.94
C VAL A 49 9.65 -0.87 -1.49
N GLU A 50 9.22 -0.04 -2.44
CA GLU A 50 8.57 1.26 -2.19
C GLU A 50 7.24 1.32 -2.97
N VAL A 51 6.16 1.68 -2.29
CA VAL A 51 4.79 1.74 -2.83
C VAL A 51 4.35 3.20 -2.91
N ASP A 52 4.18 3.72 -4.13
CA ASP A 52 3.69 5.08 -4.35
C ASP A 52 2.19 5.09 -4.69
N TYR A 53 1.43 5.89 -3.93
CA TYR A 53 0.05 6.25 -4.23
C TYR A 53 -0.03 7.75 -4.51
N THR A 54 -0.21 8.10 -5.78
CA THR A 54 -0.40 9.48 -6.20
C THR A 54 -1.63 9.62 -7.08
N TYR A 55 -2.20 10.83 -7.15
CA TYR A 55 -3.37 11.17 -7.96
C TYR A 55 -3.16 10.93 -9.47
N LYS A 56 -1.92 10.67 -9.89
CA LYS A 56 -1.54 10.34 -11.27
C LYS A 56 -1.79 8.86 -11.60
N TRP A 57 -1.91 7.99 -10.60
CA TRP A 57 -2.08 6.54 -10.79
C TRP A 57 -3.49 6.11 -10.41
N ALA A 58 -4.07 5.22 -11.21
CA ALA A 58 -5.36 4.60 -10.90
C ALA A 58 -5.25 3.50 -9.82
N GLU A 59 -4.03 3.03 -9.55
CA GLU A 59 -3.67 1.99 -8.58
C GLU A 59 -2.29 2.29 -7.98
N GLY A 60 -1.93 1.64 -6.87
CA GLY A 60 -0.60 1.79 -6.27
C GLY A 60 0.50 1.22 -7.17
N VAL A 61 1.62 1.92 -7.30
CA VAL A 61 2.77 1.45 -8.09
C VAL A 61 3.90 1.05 -7.14
N GLY A 62 4.23 -0.25 -7.12
CA GLY A 62 5.37 -0.77 -6.37
C GLY A 62 6.64 -0.80 -7.22
N GLN A 63 7.72 -0.17 -6.76
CA GLN A 63 9.06 -0.39 -7.30
C GLN A 63 9.83 -1.34 -6.38
N ALA A 64 10.42 -2.38 -6.96
CA ALA A 64 11.33 -3.29 -6.28
C ALA A 64 12.69 -3.25 -6.99
N LEU A 65 13.75 -2.87 -6.26
CA LEU A 65 15.15 -2.97 -6.69
C LEU A 65 15.86 -4.17 -6.06
#